data_AF-A0A2S2BSY8-F1
#
_entry.id   AF-A0A2S2BSY8-F1
#
_cell.length_a   1.000
_cell.length_b   1.000
_cell.length_c   1.000
_cell.angle_alpha   90.00
_cell.angle_beta   90.00
_cell.angle_gamma   90.00
#
_symmetry.space_group_name_H-M   'P 1'
#
loop_
_entity.id
_entity.type
_entity.pdbx_description
1 polymer ?
#
loop_
_entity_poly.entity_id
_entity_poly.type
_entity_poly.pdbx_seq_one_letter_code
_entity_poly.pdbx_strand_id
1 'polypeptide(L)'
;MHSISPPDRALVAFAIEWAPYGGADAEDLFIRFGVQRNRFLHLLQAAMTPRPSDLGHLRNLKTTLCNDLLRAWNDTHHSEK
;
A
#
# COMPACT_ATOMS: atom_id res chain seq x y z
N MET A 1 -18.99 8.14 -7.91
CA MET A 1 -18.18 6.93 -8.15
C MET A 1 -16.94 7.03 -7.26
N HIS A 2 -16.72 6.08 -6.36
CA HIS A 2 -15.55 6.09 -5.47
C HIS A 2 -14.39 5.41 -6.20
N SER A 3 -13.24 6.10 -6.34
CA SER A 3 -12.09 5.63 -7.12
C SER A 3 -11.31 4.47 -6.47
N ILE A 4 -11.68 4.11 -5.23
CA ILE A 4 -11.10 3.05 -4.40
C ILE A 4 -12.25 2.40 -3.62
N SER A 5 -12.28 1.06 -3.51
CA SER A 5 -13.30 0.37 -2.72
C SER A 5 -13.05 0.56 -1.21
N PRO A 6 -14.07 0.46 -0.33
CA PRO A 6 -13.87 0.57 1.12
C PRO A 6 -12.74 -0.31 1.70
N PRO A 7 -12.59 -1.60 1.33
CA PRO A 7 -11.46 -2.42 1.80
C PRO A 7 -10.11 -1.97 1.21
N ASP A 8 -10.07 -1.56 -0.06
CA ASP A 8 -8.85 -1.03 -0.69
C ASP A 8 -8.39 0.26 0.00
N ARG A 9 -9.31 1.09 0.47
CA ARG A 9 -8.99 2.33 1.19
C ARG A 9 -8.31 2.04 2.52
N ALA A 10 -8.75 1.00 3.24
CA ALA A 10 -8.14 0.61 4.50
C ALA A 10 -6.69 0.10 4.30
N LEU A 11 -6.46 -0.68 3.24
CA LEU A 11 -5.12 -1.13 2.84
C LEU A 11 -4.20 0.06 2.52
N VAL A 12 -4.67 0.99 1.68
CA VAL A 12 -3.87 2.15 1.25
C VAL A 12 -3.58 3.10 2.42
N ALA A 13 -4.58 3.37 3.27
CA ALA A 13 -4.38 4.23 4.44
C ALA A 13 -3.35 3.66 5.41
N PHE A 14 -3.42 2.35 5.67
CA PHE A 14 -2.43 1.66 6.50
C PHE A 14 -1.03 1.68 5.86
N ALA A 15 -0.95 1.46 4.54
CA ALA A 15 0.32 1.51 3.83
C ALA A 15 1.01 2.88 3.97
N ILE A 16 0.24 3.97 3.87
CA ILE A 16 0.72 5.35 4.04
C ILE A 16 1.17 5.61 5.47
N GLU A 17 0.37 5.20 6.46
CA GLU A 17 0.67 5.39 7.88
C GLU A 17 2.02 4.77 8.27
N TRP A 18 2.33 3.60 7.72
CA TRP A 18 3.53 2.83 8.09
C TRP A 18 4.71 2.99 7.13
N ALA A 19 4.53 3.64 5.98
CA ALA A 19 5.61 3.86 5.03
C ALA A 19 6.85 4.56 5.62
N PRO A 20 6.74 5.59 6.50
CA PRO A 20 7.92 6.23 7.10
C PRO A 20 8.80 5.29 7.94
N TYR A 21 8.24 4.18 8.43
CA TYR A 21 8.92 3.19 9.27
C TYR A 21 9.43 1.99 8.48
N GLY A 22 9.35 2.03 7.15
CA GLY A 22 9.67 0.89 6.29
C GLY A 22 8.54 -0.13 6.18
N GLY A 23 7.33 0.19 6.65
CA GLY A 23 6.16 -0.68 6.71
C GLY A 23 5.90 -1.26 8.10
N ALA A 24 4.71 -1.86 8.28
CA ALA A 24 4.33 -2.47 9.55
C ALA A 24 5.03 -3.82 9.76
N ASP A 25 5.08 -4.29 11.00
CA ASP A 25 5.61 -5.61 11.32
C ASP A 25 4.66 -6.74 10.85
N ALA A 26 5.13 -7.98 10.96
CA ALA A 26 4.34 -9.14 10.53
C ALA A 26 3.11 -9.40 11.43
N GLU A 27 3.17 -9.00 12.70
CA GLU A 27 2.10 -9.22 13.68
C GLU A 27 0.93 -8.26 13.43
N ASP A 28 1.20 -6.97 13.27
CA ASP A 28 0.22 -5.94 12.92
C ASP A 28 -0.50 -6.26 11.62
N LEU A 29 0.25 -6.74 10.61
CA LEU A 29 -0.32 -7.17 9.33
C LEU A 29 -1.28 -8.36 9.51
N PHE A 30 -0.91 -9.33 10.35
CA PHE A 30 -1.73 -10.49 10.62
C PHE A 30 -2.98 -10.12 11.43
N ILE A 31 -2.84 -9.31 12.47
CA ILE A 31 -3.96 -8.87 13.32
C ILE A 31 -4.98 -8.06 12.52
N ARG A 32 -4.52 -7.11 11.69
CA ARG A 32 -5.40 -6.18 10.99
C ARG A 32 -5.97 -6.73 9.70
N PHE A 33 -5.22 -7.55 8.98
CA PHE A 33 -5.57 -7.99 7.62
C PHE A 33 -5.53 -9.51 7.41
N GLY A 34 -5.05 -10.28 8.39
CA GLY A 34 -4.94 -11.74 8.29
C GLY A 34 -3.94 -12.22 7.24
N VAL A 35 -2.96 -11.38 6.86
CA VAL A 35 -2.02 -11.67 5.77
C VAL A 35 -0.58 -11.38 6.18
N GLN A 36 0.35 -12.07 5.53
CA GLN A 36 1.79 -11.78 5.63
C GLN A 36 2.19 -10.64 4.70
N ARG A 37 3.37 -10.03 4.94
CA ARG A 37 3.91 -8.88 4.18
C ARG A 37 3.82 -9.03 2.66
N ASN A 38 4.31 -10.13 2.10
CA ASN A 38 4.26 -10.36 0.65
C ASN A 38 2.84 -10.34 0.10
N ARG A 39 1.88 -10.92 0.84
CA ARG A 39 0.48 -10.92 0.43
C ARG A 39 -0.14 -9.53 0.60
N PHE A 40 0.21 -8.80 1.65
CA PHE A 40 -0.20 -7.41 1.83
C PHE A 40 0.26 -6.51 0.68
N LEU A 41 1.53 -6.62 0.25
CA LEU A 41 2.06 -5.84 -0.87
C LEU A 41 1.34 -6.15 -2.19
N HIS A 42 1.01 -7.42 -2.45
CA HIS A 42 0.19 -7.79 -3.60
C HIS A 42 -1.22 -7.17 -3.55
N LEU A 43 -1.86 -7.17 -2.38
CA LEU A 43 -3.17 -6.54 -2.19
C LEU A 43 -3.10 -5.03 -2.36
N LEU A 44 -2.06 -4.38 -1.84
CA LEU A 44 -1.81 -2.95 -2.01
C LEU A 44 -1.64 -2.59 -3.50
N GLN A 45 -0.85 -3.36 -4.24
CA GLN A 45 -0.66 -3.17 -5.68
C GLN A 45 -1.97 -3.35 -6.45
N ALA A 46 -2.78 -4.35 -6.11
CA ALA A 46 -4.09 -4.56 -6.72
C ALA A 46 -5.06 -3.41 -6.43
N ALA A 47 -5.11 -2.92 -5.18
CA ALA A 47 -5.91 -1.78 -4.75
C ALA A 47 -5.54 -0.48 -5.48
N MET A 48 -4.25 -0.30 -5.76
CA MET A 48 -3.70 0.89 -6.42
C MET A 48 -3.69 0.79 -7.95
N THR A 49 -4.01 -0.37 -8.53
CA THR A 49 -4.05 -0.56 -9.97
C THR A 49 -5.07 0.42 -10.59
N PRO A 50 -4.63 1.30 -11.50
CA PRO A 50 -5.51 2.28 -12.11
C PRO A 50 -6.59 1.60 -12.96
N ARG A 51 -7.83 2.08 -12.88
CA ARG A 51 -8.92 1.58 -13.72
C ARG A 51 -8.92 2.31 -15.07
N PRO A 52 -9.37 1.68 -16.17
CA PRO A 52 -9.48 2.34 -17.47
C PRO A 52 -10.39 3.59 -17.45
N SER A 53 -11.32 3.65 -16.49
CA SER A 53 -12.22 4.78 -16.24
C SER A 53 -11.59 5.92 -15.43
N ASP A 54 -10.38 5.75 -14.90
CA ASP A 54 -9.72 6.78 -14.09
C ASP A 54 -9.22 7.92 -15.00
N LEU A 55 -9.42 9.17 -14.56
CA LEU A 55 -8.86 10.34 -15.25
C LEU A 55 -7.33 10.24 -15.32
N GLY A 56 -6.72 10.68 -16.43
CA GLY A 56 -5.28 10.53 -16.66
C GLY A 56 -4.39 11.04 -15.53
N HIS A 57 -4.78 12.15 -14.88
CA HIS A 57 -4.07 12.68 -13.71
C HIS A 57 -4.21 11.78 -12.46
N LEU A 58 -5.40 11.22 -12.20
CA LEU A 58 -5.63 10.28 -11.10
C LEU A 58 -4.86 8.97 -11.29
N ARG A 59 -4.76 8.49 -12.54
CA ARG A 59 -3.93 7.33 -12.88
C ARG A 59 -2.47 7.57 -12.50
N ASN A 60 -1.91 8.71 -12.93
CA ASN A 60 -0.51 9.04 -12.63
C ASN A 60 -0.28 9.14 -11.12
N LEU A 61 -1.19 9.79 -10.39
CA LEU A 61 -1.10 9.91 -8.93
C LEU A 61 -1.13 8.53 -8.24
N LYS A 62 -2.06 7.64 -8.63
CA LYS A 62 -2.15 6.27 -8.09
C LYS A 62 -0.89 5.47 -8.38
N THR A 63 -0.34 5.56 -9.59
CA THR A 63 0.90 4.88 -9.95
C THR A 63 2.08 5.39 -9.14
N THR A 64 2.27 6.71 -9.03
CA THR A 64 3.38 7.30 -8.25
C THR A 64 3.29 6.88 -6.79
N LEU A 65 2.13 7.05 -6.15
CA LEU A 65 1.95 6.66 -4.76
C LEU A 65 2.15 5.15 -4.55
N CYS A 66 1.71 4.31 -5.48
CA CYS A 66 1.94 2.87 -5.39
C CYS A 66 3.44 2.54 -5.40
N ASN A 67 4.20 3.16 -6.29
CA ASN A 67 5.64 2.92 -6.40
C ASN A 67 6.39 3.40 -5.16
N ASP A 68 6.03 4.58 -4.63
CA ASP A 68 6.63 5.14 -3.42
C ASP A 68 6.36 4.24 -2.20
N LEU A 69 5.11 3.77 -2.05
CA LEU A 69 4.75 2.84 -0.98
C LEU A 69 5.48 1.49 -1.12
N LEU A 70 5.51 0.90 -2.31
CA LEU A 70 6.22 -0.37 -2.52
C LEU A 70 7.72 -0.22 -2.24
N ARG A 71 8.31 0.92 -2.60
CA ARG A 71 9.72 1.19 -2.29
C ARG A 71 9.94 1.30 -0.78
N ALA A 72 9.17 2.17 -0.11
CA ALA A 72 9.29 2.36 1.34
C ALA A 72 9.15 1.03 2.11
N TRP A 73 8.21 0.18 1.67
CA TRP A 73 7.95 -1.11 2.32
C TRP A 73 8.98 -2.22 2.02
N ASN A 74 9.81 -2.04 0.98
CA ASN A 74 10.89 -2.94 0.58
C ASN A 74 12.29 -2.45 1.03
N ASP A 75 12.44 -1.16 1.36
CA ASP A 75 13.67 -0.55 1.87
C ASP A 75 13.95 -0.94 3.35
N THR A 76 13.73 -2.21 3.72
CA THR A 76 13.97 -2.75 5.08
C THR A 76 15.47 -2.88 5.43
N HIS A 77 16.27 -1.90 5.05
CA HIS A 77 17.62 -1.71 5.56
C HIS A 77 17.61 -0.64 6.65
N HIS A 78 17.85 -1.08 7.89
CA HIS A 78 18.56 -0.33 8.94
C HIS A 78 17.76 0.62 9.84
N SER A 79 16.93 0.07 10.74
CA SER A 79 16.71 0.70 12.04
C SER A 79 16.91 -0.32 13.15
N GLU A 80 18.17 -0.70 13.34
CA GLU A 80 18.63 -1.35 14.55
C GLU A 80 19.98 -0.71 14.90
N LYS A 81 19.93 0.25 15.84
CA LYS A 81 21.02 0.61 16.77
C LYS A 81 20.51 1.58 17.83
#